data_AF-A0A1V5DKA5-F1
#
_entry.id   AF-A0A1V5DKA5-F1
#
_cell.length_a   1.000
_cell.length_b   1.000
_cell.length_c   1.000
_cell.angle_alpha   90.00
_cell.angle_beta   90.00
_cell.angle_gamma   90.00
#
_symmetry.space_group_name_H-M   'P 1'
#
loop_
_entity.id
_entity.type
_entity.pdbx_description
1 polymer ?
#
loop_
_entity_poly.entity_id
_entity_poly.type
_entity_poly.pdbx_seq_one_letter_code
_entity_poly.pdbx_strand_id
1 'polypeptide(L)'
;MKIIYTVIIVALILFVVTFSLQNTLSVHLVYYDVLDVVLPVYMLIFIVFIIGLVFAGLMGIVERYRLNRTINRLNRMVRDLKRDVRENEPPVVLDETKTTESERPV
;
A
#
# COMPACT_ATOMS: atom_id res chain seq x y z
N MET A 1 10.08 7.52 13.98
CA MET A 1 9.70 7.28 12.57
C MET A 1 8.77 8.36 12.02
N LYS A 2 7.50 8.50 12.46
CA LYS A 2 6.54 9.49 11.88
C LYS A 2 7.01 10.96 11.88
N ILE A 3 7.55 11.45 13.00
CA ILE A 3 8.03 12.85 13.12
C ILE A 3 9.18 13.15 12.15
N ILE A 4 10.12 12.21 12.00
CA ILE A 4 11.26 12.35 11.08
C ILE A 4 10.75 12.42 9.63
N TYR A 5 9.78 11.58 9.26
CA TYR A 5 9.14 11.66 7.94
C TYR A 5 8.42 13.00 7.75
N THR A 6 7.71 13.51 8.76
CA THR A 6 7.06 14.82 8.68
C THR A 6 8.07 15.95 8.49
N VAL A 7 9.19 15.94 9.23
CA VAL A 7 10.25 16.94 9.09
C VAL A 7 10.87 16.90 7.69
N ILE A 8 11.15 15.70 7.17
CA ILE A 8 11.68 15.53 5.81
C ILE A 8 10.68 16.05 4.77
N ILE A 9 9.40 15.74 4.91
CA ILE A 9 8.35 16.21 3.99
C ILE A 9 8.22 17.74 4.03
N VAL A 10 8.21 18.34 5.22
CA VAL A 10 8.14 19.80 5.35
C VAL A 10 9.38 20.46 4.75
N ALA A 11 10.57 19.92 4.98
CA ALA A 11 11.81 20.42 4.37
C ALA A 11 11.78 20.31 2.84
N LEU A 12 11.24 19.20 2.31
CA LEU A 12 11.06 19.01 0.86
C LEU A 12 10.09 20.05 0.28
N ILE A 13 8.96 20.30 0.95
CA ILE A 13 7.98 21.31 0.51
C ILE A 13 8.63 22.71 0.52
N LEU A 14 9.34 23.07 1.58
CA LEU A 14 10.07 24.34 1.67
C LEU A 14 11.13 24.49 0.58
N PHE A 15 11.85 23.42 0.28
CA PHE A 15 12.81 23.39 -0.81
C PHE A 15 12.12 23.67 -2.16
N VAL A 16 11.02 22.98 -2.45
CA VAL A 16 10.26 23.17 -3.70
C VAL A 16 9.74 24.61 -3.82
N VAL A 17 9.19 25.18 -2.74
CA VAL A 17 8.69 26.57 -2.73
C VAL A 17 9.83 27.56 -2.97
N THR A 18 10.94 27.42 -2.26
CA THR A 18 12.11 28.31 -2.42
C THR A 18 12.71 28.19 -3.81
N PHE A 19 12.84 26.97 -4.32
CA PHE A 19 13.29 26.70 -5.68
C PHE A 19 12.36 27.36 -6.71
N SER A 20 11.05 27.28 -6.51
CA SER A 20 10.05 27.93 -7.37
C SER A 20 10.18 29.44 -7.39
N LEU A 21 10.37 30.08 -6.23
CA LEU A 21 10.53 31.53 -6.12
C LEU A 21 11.83 32.03 -6.79
N GLN A 22 12.91 31.26 -6.67
CA GLN A 22 14.20 31.62 -7.27
C GLN A 22 14.23 31.39 -8.79
N ASN A 23 13.39 30.49 -9.31
CA ASN A 23 13.35 30.10 -10.72
C ASN A 23 12.07 30.58 -11.43
N THR A 24 11.80 31.89 -11.34
CA THR A 24 10.70 32.57 -12.06
C THR A 24 11.05 32.95 -13.50
N LEU A 25 12.22 32.51 -13.99
CA LEU A 25 12.64 32.71 -15.37
C LEU A 25 11.56 32.20 -16.34
N SER A 26 11.17 33.06 -17.27
CA SER A 26 10.18 32.73 -18.29
C SER A 26 10.83 31.92 -19.40
N VAL A 27 10.22 30.80 -19.75
CA VAL A 27 10.63 29.94 -20.87
C VAL A 27 9.52 29.96 -21.90
N HIS A 28 9.92 30.16 -23.16
CA HIS A 28 9.05 29.98 -24.30
C HIS A 28 8.93 28.49 -24.59
N LEU A 29 7.76 27.93 -24.33
CA LEU A 29 7.44 26.56 -24.64
C LEU A 29 6.76 26.52 -26.01
N VAL A 30 7.55 26.21 -27.02
CA VAL A 30 7.10 26.02 -28.40
C VAL A 30 7.13 24.53 -28.72
N TYR A 31 5.99 23.97 -29.09
CA TYR A 31 5.87 22.58 -29.53
C TYR A 31 5.07 22.51 -30.81
N TYR A 32 5.79 22.40 -31.95
CA TYR A 32 5.22 22.47 -33.30
C TYR A 32 4.26 23.68 -33.45
N ASP A 33 3.19 23.57 -34.26
CA ASP A 33 2.16 24.61 -34.42
C ASP A 33 1.00 24.47 -33.42
N VAL A 34 1.11 23.56 -32.45
CA VAL A 34 0.01 23.26 -31.51
C VAL A 34 0.17 23.94 -30.16
N LEU A 35 1.37 24.41 -29.83
CA LEU A 35 1.65 25.02 -28.53
C LEU A 35 2.72 26.12 -28.66
N ASP A 36 2.36 27.34 -28.28
CA ASP A 36 3.27 28.47 -28.11
C ASP A 36 2.84 29.26 -26.87
N VAL A 37 3.48 28.96 -25.74
CA VAL A 37 3.13 29.55 -24.44
C VAL A 37 4.38 29.93 -23.67
N VAL A 38 4.32 31.07 -22.98
CA VAL A 38 5.41 31.54 -22.12
C VAL A 38 5.06 31.20 -20.67
N LEU A 39 5.87 30.34 -20.06
CA LEU A 39 5.64 29.82 -18.73
C LEU A 39 6.91 29.98 -17.88
N PRO A 40 6.81 30.29 -16.58
CA PRO A 40 7.96 30.16 -15.69
C PRO A 40 8.49 28.72 -15.63
N VAL A 41 9.82 28.55 -15.53
CA VAL A 41 10.48 27.22 -15.44
C VAL A 41 9.86 26.33 -14.37
N TYR A 42 9.55 26.90 -13.20
CA TYR A 42 9.00 26.12 -12.09
C TYR A 42 7.69 25.41 -12.46
N MET A 43 6.84 26.02 -13.30
CA MET A 43 5.57 25.40 -13.71
C MET A 43 5.81 24.11 -14.52
N LEU A 44 6.82 24.12 -15.38
CA LEU A 44 7.17 22.96 -16.20
C LEU A 44 7.63 21.79 -15.31
N ILE A 45 8.48 22.08 -14.33
CA ILE A 45 8.98 21.09 -13.37
C ILE A 45 7.82 20.53 -12.54
N PHE A 46 6.90 21.38 -12.08
CA PHE A 46 5.71 20.96 -11.35
C PHE A 46 4.82 20.03 -12.16
N ILE A 47 4.55 20.35 -13.43
CA ILE A 47 3.70 19.51 -14.30
C ILE A 47 4.31 18.12 -14.46
N VAL A 48 5.60 18.05 -14.82
CA VAL A 48 6.30 16.76 -14.98
C VAL A 48 6.35 15.99 -13.67
N PHE A 49 6.57 16.67 -12.55
CA PHE A 49 6.57 16.04 -11.23
C PHE A 49 5.20 15.47 -10.86
N ILE A 50 4.11 16.21 -11.08
CA ILE A 50 2.74 15.74 -10.80
C ILE A 50 2.42 14.53 -11.66
N ILE A 51 2.77 14.56 -12.95
CA ILE A 51 2.60 13.41 -13.85
C ILE A 51 3.36 12.20 -13.30
N GLY A 52 4.63 12.38 -12.94
CA GLY A 52 5.44 11.33 -12.32
C GLY A 52 4.83 10.78 -11.01
N LEU A 53 4.31 11.66 -10.15
CA LEU A 53 3.65 11.29 -8.89
C LEU A 53 2.37 10.49 -9.13
N VAL A 54 1.56 10.88 -10.13
CA VAL A 54 0.37 10.14 -10.53
C VAL A 54 0.75 8.75 -11.03
N PHE A 55 1.75 8.64 -11.91
CA PHE A 55 2.23 7.34 -12.39
C PHE A 55 2.78 6.46 -11.26
N ALA A 56 3.59 7.01 -10.36
CA ALA A 56 4.11 6.29 -9.20
C ALA A 56 2.98 5.82 -8.26
N GLY A 57 1.98 6.67 -8.02
CA GLY A 57 0.79 6.34 -7.24
C GLY A 57 -0.02 5.20 -7.88
N LEU A 58 -0.24 5.26 -9.18
CA LEU A 58 -0.93 4.21 -9.93
C LEU A 58 -0.17 2.88 -9.87
N MET A 59 1.16 2.90 -10.01
CA MET A 59 2.00 1.70 -9.89
C MET A 59 1.89 1.07 -8.49
N GLY A 60 1.93 1.88 -7.44
CA GLY A 60 1.74 1.42 -6.06
C GLY A 60 0.37 0.78 -5.82
N ILE A 61 -0.70 1.32 -6.41
CA ILE A 61 -2.04 0.74 -6.34
C ILE A 61 -2.08 -0.64 -7.02
N VAL A 62 -1.47 -0.77 -8.21
CA VAL A 62 -1.41 -2.03 -8.96
C VAL A 62 -0.64 -3.11 -8.20
N GLU A 63 0.51 -2.78 -7.62
CA GLU A 63 1.28 -3.71 -6.79
C GLU A 63 0.48 -4.18 -5.58
N ARG A 64 -0.20 -3.24 -4.91
CA ARG A 64 -1.03 -3.55 -3.75
C ARG A 64 -2.22 -4.44 -4.11
N TYR A 65 -2.80 -4.27 -5.30
CA TYR A 65 -3.85 -5.15 -5.81
C TYR A 65 -3.35 -6.57 -6.06
N ARG A 66 -2.18 -6.74 -6.69
CA ARG A 66 -1.55 -8.07 -6.89
C ARG A 66 -1.27 -8.74 -5.55
N LEU A 67 -0.72 -7.98 -4.60
CA LEU A 67 -0.38 -8.50 -3.27
C LEU A 67 -1.65 -8.97 -2.52
N ASN A 68 -2.73 -8.20 -2.56
CA ASN A 68 -4.01 -8.57 -1.95
C ASN A 68 -4.59 -9.86 -2.55
N ARG A 69 -4.45 -10.05 -3.87
CA ARG A 69 -4.88 -11.27 -4.55
C ARG A 69 -4.09 -12.50 -4.09
N THR A 70 -2.78 -12.35 -3.89
CA THR A 70 -1.92 -13.41 -3.35
C THR A 70 -2.30 -13.75 -1.91
N ILE A 71 -2.54 -12.75 -1.06
CA ILE A 71 -2.99 -12.94 0.33
C ILE A 71 -4.31 -13.73 0.36
N ASN A 72 -5.29 -13.36 -0.48
CA ASN A 72 -6.57 -14.06 -0.53
C ASN A 72 -6.44 -15.52 -1.01
N ARG A 73 -5.55 -15.82 -1.97
CA ARG A 73 -5.28 -17.21 -2.38
C ARG A 73 -4.62 -18.00 -1.27
N LEU A 74 -3.62 -17.42 -0.60
CA LEU A 74 -2.91 -18.07 0.49
C LEU A 74 -3.83 -18.38 1.68
N ASN A 75 -4.67 -17.41 2.07
CA ASN A 75 -5.68 -17.63 3.13
C ASN A 75 -6.69 -18.73 2.79
N ARG A 76 -7.09 -18.86 1.52
CA ARG A 76 -7.96 -19.96 1.08
C ARG A 76 -7.25 -21.31 1.19
N MET A 77 -6.02 -21.43 0.69
CA MET A 77 -5.24 -22.67 0.80
C MET A 77 -4.99 -23.07 2.25
N VAL A 78 -4.69 -22.12 3.14
CA VAL A 78 -4.54 -22.39 4.58
C VAL A 78 -5.85 -22.93 5.18
N ARG A 79 -6.98 -22.33 4.83
CA ARG A 79 -8.29 -22.77 5.34
C ARG A 79 -8.67 -24.16 4.84
N ASP A 80 -8.42 -24.43 3.56
CA ASP A 80 -8.75 -25.71 2.93
C ASP A 80 -7.83 -26.82 3.47
N LEU A 81 -6.52 -26.56 3.60
CA LEU A 81 -5.58 -27.49 4.25
C LEU A 81 -5.94 -27.78 5.70
N LYS A 82 -6.35 -26.75 6.47
CA LYS A 82 -6.78 -26.94 7.86
C LYS A 82 -8.08 -27.76 7.96
N ARG A 83 -8.92 -27.74 6.92
CA ARG A 83 -10.13 -28.56 6.83
C ARG A 83 -9.78 -30.01 6.50
N ASP A 84 -8.89 -30.24 5.53
CA ASP A 84 -8.45 -31.58 5.13
C ASP A 84 -7.73 -32.32 6.27
N VAL A 85 -6.92 -31.61 7.06
CA VAL A 85 -6.27 -32.20 8.26
C VAL A 85 -7.33 -32.61 9.29
N ARG A 86 -8.37 -31.80 9.50
CA ARG A 86 -9.45 -32.09 10.46
C ARG A 86 -10.42 -33.18 9.98
N GLU A 87 -10.55 -33.37 8.68
CA GLU A 87 -11.39 -34.41 8.06
C GLU A 87 -10.67 -35.77 7.98
N ASN A 88 -9.33 -35.76 7.94
CA ASN A 88 -8.49 -36.97 7.97
C ASN A 88 -7.94 -37.32 9.37
N GLU A 89 -8.25 -36.54 10.40
CA GLU A 89 -8.02 -36.96 11.78
C GLU A 89 -9.01 -38.10 12.09
N PRO A 90 -8.54 -39.30 12.51
CA PRO A 90 -9.43 -40.36 12.95
C PRO A 90 -10.29 -39.80 14.10
N PRO A 91 -11.58 -40.19 14.18
CA PRO A 91 -12.48 -39.63 15.18
C PRO A 91 -11.80 -39.79 16.53
N VAL A 92 -11.55 -38.65 17.20
CA VAL A 92 -11.14 -38.65 18.59
C VAL A 92 -12.28 -39.35 19.31
N VAL A 93 -12.06 -40.62 19.65
CA VAL A 93 -12.89 -41.34 20.60
C VAL A 93 -12.79 -40.49 21.85
N LEU A 94 -13.84 -39.71 22.11
CA LEU A 94 -14.06 -39.12 23.42
C LEU A 94 -14.18 -40.33 24.33
N ASP A 95 -13.06 -40.65 24.98
CA ASP A 95 -13.01 -41.67 26.00
C ASP A 95 -13.88 -41.13 27.15
N GLU A 96 -15.17 -41.48 27.13
CA GLU A 96 -16.13 -41.26 28.22
C GLU A 96 -15.78 -42.14 29.43
N THR A 97 -14.51 -42.12 29.84
CA THR A 97 -14.03 -42.95 30.94
C THR A 97 -13.09 -42.15 31.83
N LYS A 98 -13.62 -41.07 32.40
CA LYS A 98 -13.18 -40.61 33.73
C LYS A 98 -14.33 -40.03 34.53
N THR A 99 -15.01 -40.97 35.21
CA THR A 99 -15.37 -40.81 36.62
C THR A 99 -16.51 -39.84 36.90
N THR A 100 -17.70 -40.20 36.42
CA THR A 100 -18.91 -40.10 37.25
C THR A 100 -18.82 -41.20 38.32
N GLU A 101 -17.92 -41.04 39.28
CA GLU A 101 -17.83 -41.91 40.47
C GLU A 101 -17.31 -41.09 41.66
N SER A 102 -17.97 -39.96 41.91
CA SER A 102 -17.89 -39.25 43.19
C SER A 102 -19.20 -38.49 43.43
N GLU A 103 -20.33 -39.16 43.25
CA GLU A 103 -21.62 -38.64 43.70
C GLU A 103 -22.60 -39.81 43.85
N ARG A 104 -22.63 -40.41 45.05
CA ARG A 104 -23.85 -40.68 45.85
C ARG A 104 -23.53 -41.36 47.20
N PRO A 105 -24.44 -41.27 48.18
CA PRO A 105 -24.17 -40.96 49.59
C PRO A 105 -24.25 -42.19 50.51
N VAL A 106 -23.61 -42.13 51.68
CA VAL A 106 -24.13 -42.57 53.00
C VAL A 106 -23.42 -41.76 54.09
#